data_AF-A0A0D2HLB2-F1
#
_entry.id   AF-A0A0D2HLB2-F1
#
_cell.length_a   1.000
_cell.length_b   1.000
_cell.length_c   1.000
_cell.angle_alpha   90.00
_cell.angle_beta   90.00
_cell.angle_gamma   90.00
#
_symmetry.space_group_name_H-M   'P 1'
#
loop_
_entity.id
_entity.type
_entity.pdbx_description
1 polymer ?
#
loop_
_entity_poly.entity_id
_entity_poly.type
_entity_poly.pdbx_seq_one_letter_code
_entity_poly.pdbx_strand_id
1 'polypeptide(L)'
;MDFDFAAYLRRLDPTYIYRVGRLSGGVVNVTVRASKDRLLAVDVADADADTATAAIAAAASQTSLRASDSTKTILRDENTETVTELDYRRGCFPEHRSLILKYAPPYIAGVGESAPMSQGRQEIEAASLALFLSASSPDGSSALSPTPSRGVLRHVAEKSGVMIPHLLHHDPAEHVLILSDLGALPDLSKIFIELGGFTPDVAGAASWQPPPYAPRLGHALEPRETVTYRTIGEKLGTFFARLHCLSSVQSIVGTRRDQAYHGEGAGEGEKPRAEFPSLPEMKSAIHDHVIKPIRSQLDKFPFLLDAAEAENLFAAVEADFLRPTPPEERRLVLGDCWTGAVLVDMRHETCDDESNVGVGVIDWEFASIDGRGVNGDVSQFLAHLELLRVAAHTHPPGRASGHLSAVNAIIEGFISRYKLAQISGSFVGDDDEKNDVDNRVMRSAYLSHGAEMINCAFWKTWVCRDPACPSCTKTTNTTQNPSSPDPRDNADPPPPQCTVITNLVRRGISFLRCAVAPDPRGGTTMLRQTVAGGGDDDDELLVPGPDAEMTQTMGLYDLFNET
;
A
#
# COMPACT_ATOMS: atom_id res chain seq x y z
N MET A 1 -5.23 0.21 -25.42
CA MET A 1 -4.29 -0.80 -25.97
C MET A 1 -3.46 -1.31 -24.83
N ASP A 2 -3.22 -2.62 -24.76
CA ASP A 2 -2.31 -3.19 -23.75
C ASP A 2 -0.85 -2.96 -24.18
N PHE A 3 0.00 -2.58 -23.23
CA PHE A 3 1.44 -2.39 -23.46
C PHE A 3 2.12 -3.76 -23.64
N ASP A 4 2.86 -3.95 -24.75
CA ASP A 4 3.57 -5.20 -25.02
C ASP A 4 4.94 -5.26 -24.31
N PHE A 5 4.91 -5.64 -23.04
CA PHE A 5 6.11 -5.82 -22.21
C PHE A 5 7.11 -6.83 -22.80
N ALA A 6 6.65 -7.86 -23.51
CA ALA A 6 7.53 -8.88 -24.07
C ALA A 6 8.31 -8.33 -25.27
N ALA A 7 7.66 -7.58 -26.15
CA ALA A 7 8.34 -6.86 -27.22
C ALA A 7 9.29 -5.79 -26.66
N TYR A 8 8.86 -5.04 -25.65
CA TYR A 8 9.71 -4.05 -24.97
C TYR A 8 10.99 -4.67 -24.42
N LEU A 9 10.89 -5.74 -23.62
CA LEU A 9 12.04 -6.46 -23.06
C LEU A 9 12.93 -7.09 -24.13
N ARG A 10 12.36 -7.57 -25.25
CA ARG A 10 13.15 -8.11 -26.37
C ARG A 10 14.04 -7.04 -27.02
N ARG A 11 13.56 -5.80 -27.11
CA ARG A 11 14.36 -4.67 -27.63
C ARG A 11 15.47 -4.29 -26.64
N LEU A 12 15.14 -4.28 -25.35
CA LEU A 12 16.05 -3.82 -24.30
C LEU A 12 17.11 -4.87 -23.94
N ASP A 13 16.72 -6.13 -23.78
CA ASP A 13 17.57 -7.26 -23.41
C ASP A 13 17.28 -8.47 -24.33
N PRO A 14 17.84 -8.47 -25.55
CA PRO A 14 17.64 -9.55 -26.54
C PRO A 14 18.30 -10.88 -26.13
N THR A 15 18.97 -10.95 -24.97
CA THR A 15 19.66 -12.14 -24.48
C THR A 15 18.68 -13.24 -24.07
N TYR A 16 17.51 -12.86 -23.56
CA TYR A 16 16.53 -13.81 -23.01
C TYR A 16 15.14 -13.63 -23.64
N ILE A 17 14.40 -14.74 -23.67
CA ILE A 17 12.95 -14.70 -23.79
C ILE A 17 12.38 -14.55 -22.39
N TYR A 18 11.47 -13.60 -22.22
CA TYR A 18 10.76 -13.35 -20.97
C TYR A 18 9.33 -13.89 -21.04
N ARG A 19 8.93 -14.63 -20.00
CA ARG A 19 7.52 -14.97 -19.74
C ARG A 19 6.91 -13.87 -18.87
N VAL A 20 5.89 -13.20 -19.38
CA VAL A 20 5.24 -12.08 -18.72
C VAL A 20 3.91 -12.52 -18.13
N GLY A 21 3.70 -12.29 -16.83
CA GLY A 21 2.44 -12.51 -16.13
C GLY A 21 1.97 -11.24 -15.45
N ARG A 22 0.70 -10.87 -15.63
CA ARG A 22 0.11 -9.71 -14.96
C ARG A 22 0.05 -9.95 -13.45
N LEU A 23 0.41 -8.93 -12.67
CA LEU A 23 0.23 -8.94 -11.23
C LEU A 23 -1.10 -8.28 -10.86
N SER A 24 -1.80 -8.87 -9.90
CA SER A 24 -2.98 -8.29 -9.26
C SER A 24 -2.59 -7.10 -8.38
N GLY A 25 -3.50 -6.13 -8.19
CA GLY A 25 -3.36 -5.06 -7.19
C GLY A 25 -2.86 -3.72 -7.73
N GLY A 26 -2.28 -3.68 -8.94
CA GLY A 26 -1.94 -2.42 -9.61
C GLY A 26 -3.19 -1.71 -10.12
N VAL A 27 -3.68 -0.72 -9.36
CA VAL A 27 -4.82 0.12 -9.77
C VAL A 27 -4.34 1.25 -10.69
N VAL A 28 -3.16 1.81 -10.44
CA VAL A 28 -2.70 3.03 -11.11
C VAL A 28 -1.82 2.72 -12.32
N ASN A 29 -0.94 1.73 -12.18
CA ASN A 29 -0.04 1.26 -13.22
C ASN A 29 -0.40 -0.15 -13.67
N VAL A 30 -0.07 -0.47 -14.91
CA VAL A 30 -0.07 -1.87 -15.36
C VAL A 30 1.22 -2.49 -14.85
N THR A 31 1.08 -3.44 -13.91
CA THR A 31 2.23 -4.11 -13.30
C THR A 31 2.29 -5.58 -13.74
N VAL A 32 3.46 -6.02 -14.19
CA VAL A 32 3.71 -7.40 -14.59
C VAL A 32 4.98 -7.95 -13.94
N ARG A 33 5.02 -9.26 -13.77
CA ARG A 33 6.24 -10.02 -13.48
C ARG A 33 6.76 -10.63 -14.77
N ALA A 34 8.00 -10.33 -15.14
CA ALA A 34 8.69 -10.97 -16.24
C ALA A 34 9.74 -11.94 -15.70
N SER A 35 9.63 -13.22 -16.03
CA SER A 35 10.62 -14.24 -15.64
C SER A 35 11.45 -14.65 -16.85
N LYS A 36 12.78 -14.76 -16.70
CA LYS A 36 13.65 -15.29 -17.75
C LYS A 36 13.31 -16.76 -17.99
N ASP A 37 12.87 -17.08 -19.21
CA ASP A 37 12.42 -18.43 -19.58
C ASP A 37 13.55 -19.21 -20.25
N ARG A 38 14.17 -18.65 -21.30
CA ARG A 38 15.24 -19.30 -22.07
C ARG A 38 16.26 -18.29 -22.59
N LEU A 39 17.52 -18.71 -22.71
CA LEU A 39 18.51 -18.01 -23.50
C LEU A 39 18.10 -18.09 -24.97
N LEU A 40 18.12 -16.96 -25.67
CA LEU A 40 18.15 -17.02 -27.12
C LEU A 40 19.53 -17.58 -27.48
N ALA A 41 19.58 -18.87 -27.81
CA ALA A 41 20.76 -19.52 -28.36
C ALA A 41 21.02 -18.92 -29.74
N VAL A 42 21.56 -17.72 -29.74
CA VAL A 42 22.16 -17.16 -30.93
C VAL A 42 23.63 -17.53 -30.79
N ASP A 43 24.02 -18.60 -31.47
CA ASP A 43 25.43 -18.89 -31.73
C ASP A 43 25.97 -17.79 -32.67
N VAL A 44 26.11 -16.55 -32.17
CA VAL A 44 26.67 -15.39 -32.88
C VAL A 44 28.19 -15.43 -32.81
N ALA A 45 28.81 -16.60 -32.79
CA ALA A 45 30.28 -16.62 -32.85
C ALA A 45 30.78 -16.00 -34.18
N ASP A 46 29.98 -16.05 -35.26
CA ASP A 46 30.40 -15.55 -36.59
C ASP A 46 29.30 -14.87 -37.43
N ALA A 47 28.08 -14.67 -36.91
CA ALA A 47 27.03 -14.01 -37.68
C ALA A 47 27.15 -12.49 -37.57
N ASP A 48 27.09 -11.77 -38.69
CA ASP A 48 27.01 -10.31 -38.67
C ASP A 48 25.74 -9.84 -37.91
N ALA A 49 25.76 -8.58 -37.46
CA ALA A 49 24.68 -8.01 -36.63
C ALA A 49 23.30 -8.09 -37.31
N ASP A 50 23.24 -8.01 -38.63
CA ASP A 50 22.00 -8.07 -39.40
C ASP A 50 21.44 -9.51 -39.42
N THR A 51 22.31 -10.51 -39.57
CA THR A 51 21.97 -11.93 -39.58
C THR A 51 21.50 -12.39 -38.20
N ALA A 52 22.16 -11.94 -37.13
CA ALA A 52 21.72 -12.20 -35.76
C ALA A 52 20.30 -11.64 -35.51
N THR A 53 20.05 -10.42 -35.95
CA THR A 53 18.72 -9.77 -35.84
C THR A 53 17.64 -10.55 -36.61
N ALA A 54 17.95 -11.01 -37.83
CA ALA A 54 17.02 -11.79 -38.64
C ALA A 54 16.74 -13.19 -38.04
N ALA A 55 17.78 -13.87 -37.54
CA ALA A 55 17.63 -15.18 -36.89
C ALA A 55 16.78 -15.09 -35.61
N ILE A 56 16.97 -14.04 -34.82
CA ILE A 56 16.14 -13.75 -33.63
C ILE A 56 14.68 -13.54 -34.04
N ALA A 57 14.41 -12.78 -35.10
CA ALA A 57 13.05 -12.55 -35.61
C ALA A 57 12.39 -13.87 -36.09
N ALA A 58 13.15 -14.75 -36.73
CA ALA A 58 12.66 -16.05 -37.20
C ALA A 58 12.34 -17.02 -36.04
N ALA A 59 13.22 -17.12 -35.04
CA ALA A 59 12.99 -17.95 -33.86
C ALA A 59 11.78 -17.47 -33.04
N ALA A 60 11.58 -16.15 -32.95
CA ALA A 60 10.43 -15.56 -32.29
C ALA A 60 9.10 -15.94 -32.97
N SER A 61 9.05 -15.94 -34.31
CA SER A 61 7.85 -16.36 -35.06
C SER A 61 7.46 -17.82 -34.80
N GLN A 62 8.44 -18.72 -34.65
CA GLN A 62 8.15 -20.13 -34.33
C GLN A 62 7.61 -20.32 -32.91
N THR A 63 8.01 -19.45 -31.98
CA THR A 63 7.58 -19.53 -30.57
C THR A 63 6.15 -19.06 -30.40
N SER A 64 5.71 -18.03 -31.14
CA SER A 64 4.33 -17.53 -31.12
C SER A 64 3.30 -18.60 -31.53
N LEU A 65 3.66 -19.50 -32.45
CA LEU A 65 2.78 -20.58 -32.92
C LEU A 65 2.56 -21.70 -31.89
N ARG A 66 3.38 -21.80 -30.84
CA ARG A 66 3.27 -22.88 -29.83
C ARG A 66 2.56 -22.46 -28.55
N ALA A 67 2.30 -21.17 -28.34
CA ALA A 67 1.71 -20.68 -27.09
C ALA A 67 0.19 -20.97 -26.95
N SER A 68 -0.48 -21.50 -27.98
CA SER A 68 -1.93 -21.67 -27.99
C SER A 68 -2.45 -23.00 -27.44
N ASP A 69 -1.60 -24.00 -27.19
CA ASP A 69 -2.04 -25.33 -26.73
C ASP A 69 -1.20 -25.80 -25.54
N SER A 70 -1.52 -25.35 -24.33
CA SER A 70 -0.90 -25.88 -23.11
C SER A 70 -1.94 -26.22 -22.05
N THR A 71 -2.68 -27.31 -22.31
CA THR A 71 -3.25 -28.14 -21.26
C THR A 71 -3.09 -29.59 -21.69
N LYS A 72 -1.87 -30.14 -21.64
CA LYS A 72 -1.66 -31.59 -21.73
C LYS A 72 -0.26 -32.02 -21.29
N THR A 73 -0.27 -32.73 -20.17
CA THR A 73 0.51 -33.93 -19.86
C THR A 73 1.92 -33.98 -20.45
N ILE A 74 2.89 -33.57 -19.63
CA ILE A 74 4.32 -33.85 -19.81
C ILE A 74 4.49 -35.38 -19.80
N LEU A 75 4.56 -35.98 -20.98
CA LEU A 75 5.19 -37.28 -21.16
C LEU A 75 6.68 -37.06 -20.93
N ARG A 76 7.14 -37.48 -19.74
CA ARG A 76 8.55 -37.54 -19.38
C ARG A 76 9.25 -38.47 -20.37
N ASP A 77 10.09 -37.90 -21.23
CA ASP A 77 11.14 -38.65 -21.89
C ASP A 77 12.29 -38.78 -20.88
N GLU A 78 12.54 -39.98 -20.35
CA GLU A 78 13.49 -40.21 -19.25
C GLU A 78 14.96 -40.17 -19.68
N ASN A 79 15.25 -39.90 -20.95
CA ASN A 79 16.63 -39.89 -21.44
C ASN A 79 16.98 -38.53 -22.04
N THR A 80 17.92 -37.84 -21.38
CA THR A 80 18.70 -36.70 -21.88
C THR A 80 17.98 -35.34 -22.05
N GLU A 81 17.47 -34.79 -20.95
CA GLU A 81 17.45 -33.33 -20.80
C GLU A 81 18.31 -32.95 -19.60
N THR A 82 19.61 -32.77 -19.83
CA THR A 82 20.39 -31.86 -19.00
C THR A 82 19.76 -30.48 -19.21
N VAL A 83 18.84 -30.08 -18.32
CA VAL A 83 18.37 -28.71 -18.25
C VAL A 83 19.61 -27.87 -18.01
N THR A 84 20.15 -27.29 -19.08
CA THR A 84 21.26 -26.34 -19.00
C THR A 84 20.77 -25.22 -18.11
N GLU A 85 21.28 -25.18 -16.88
CA GLU A 85 20.97 -24.14 -15.92
C GLU A 85 21.20 -22.80 -16.62
N LEU A 86 20.16 -21.96 -16.66
CA LEU A 86 20.24 -20.67 -17.34
C LEU A 86 21.33 -19.84 -16.67
N ASP A 87 22.33 -19.44 -17.45
CA ASP A 87 23.39 -18.54 -16.99
C ASP A 87 22.83 -17.13 -16.83
N TYR A 88 22.22 -16.85 -15.67
CA TYR A 88 21.57 -15.58 -15.35
C TYR A 88 22.53 -14.38 -15.28
N ARG A 89 23.85 -14.57 -15.45
CA ARG A 89 24.86 -13.51 -15.38
C ARG A 89 24.99 -12.71 -16.67
N ARG A 90 24.32 -13.13 -17.75
CA ARG A 90 24.31 -12.42 -19.05
C ARG A 90 23.15 -11.41 -19.13
N GLY A 91 23.21 -10.54 -20.14
CA GLY A 91 22.17 -9.59 -20.50
C GLY A 91 22.18 -8.29 -19.68
N CYS A 92 21.14 -7.47 -19.85
CA CYS A 92 21.06 -6.15 -19.21
C CYS A 92 20.72 -6.21 -17.72
N PHE A 93 20.14 -7.32 -17.26
CA PHE A 93 19.72 -7.51 -15.86
C PHE A 93 20.40 -8.74 -15.27
N PRO A 94 21.73 -8.74 -15.12
CA PRO A 94 22.44 -9.89 -14.58
C PRO A 94 21.92 -10.23 -13.17
N GLU A 95 21.99 -11.50 -12.79
CA GLU A 95 21.63 -12.04 -11.46
C GLU A 95 20.12 -12.00 -11.11
N HIS A 96 19.33 -11.24 -11.84
CA HIS A 96 17.88 -11.24 -11.71
C HIS A 96 17.25 -12.37 -12.53
N ARG A 97 16.62 -13.33 -11.85
CA ARG A 97 15.82 -14.41 -12.49
C ARG A 97 14.47 -13.91 -12.98
N SER A 98 13.90 -12.96 -12.26
CA SER A 98 12.65 -12.28 -12.59
C SER A 98 12.75 -10.79 -12.29
N LEU A 99 11.88 -10.03 -12.96
CA LEU A 99 11.79 -8.58 -12.93
C LEU A 99 10.34 -8.18 -12.69
N ILE A 100 10.14 -7.02 -12.06
CA ILE A 100 8.84 -6.35 -12.01
C ILE A 100 8.89 -5.19 -13.00
N LEU A 101 7.92 -5.14 -13.89
CA LEU A 101 7.78 -4.02 -14.83
C LEU A 101 6.49 -3.28 -14.52
N LYS A 102 6.59 -1.95 -14.47
CA LYS A 102 5.46 -1.05 -14.35
C LYS A 102 5.38 -0.20 -15.60
N TYR A 103 4.19 -0.09 -16.17
CA TYR A 103 3.86 0.84 -17.24
C TYR A 103 2.80 1.81 -16.75
N ALA A 104 3.06 3.11 -16.93
CA ALA A 104 2.12 4.17 -16.58
C ALA A 104 1.38 4.68 -17.82
N PRO A 105 0.14 4.23 -18.09
CA PRO A 105 -0.70 4.88 -19.08
C PRO A 105 -1.06 6.32 -18.66
N PRO A 106 -1.52 7.19 -19.58
CA PRO A 106 -1.97 8.56 -19.27
C PRO A 106 -3.32 8.62 -18.51
N TYR A 107 -3.65 7.55 -17.79
CA TYR A 107 -4.86 7.35 -16.98
C TYR A 107 -4.60 6.31 -15.88
N ILE A 108 -5.55 6.15 -14.95
CA ILE A 108 -5.51 5.10 -13.92
C ILE A 108 -5.81 3.75 -14.56
N ALA A 109 -4.84 2.83 -14.58
CA ALA A 109 -4.92 1.55 -15.30
C ALA A 109 -6.14 0.67 -14.95
N GLY A 110 -6.56 0.67 -13.68
CA GLY A 110 -7.69 -0.09 -13.15
C GLY A 110 -9.06 0.56 -13.39
N VAL A 111 -9.09 1.85 -13.77
CA VAL A 111 -10.33 2.60 -14.06
C VAL A 111 -10.52 2.78 -15.57
N GLY A 112 -9.43 3.02 -16.30
CA GLY A 112 -9.41 3.28 -17.74
C GLY A 112 -9.34 4.75 -18.10
N GLU A 113 -9.52 5.06 -19.39
CA GLU A 113 -9.30 6.40 -19.97
C GLU A 113 -10.20 7.50 -19.40
N SER A 114 -11.30 7.15 -18.72
CA SER A 114 -12.18 8.10 -18.04
C SER A 114 -11.58 8.73 -16.78
N ALA A 115 -10.44 8.24 -16.30
CA ALA A 115 -9.71 8.79 -15.17
C ALA A 115 -8.27 9.17 -15.58
N PRO A 116 -8.07 10.30 -16.28
CA PRO A 116 -6.76 10.77 -16.70
C PRO A 116 -5.80 10.92 -15.52
N MET A 117 -4.54 10.56 -15.72
CA MET A 117 -3.52 10.62 -14.68
C MET A 117 -2.14 10.82 -15.30
N SER A 118 -1.37 11.73 -14.71
CA SER A 118 -0.04 12.10 -15.17
C SER A 118 0.93 10.91 -15.15
N GLN A 119 1.67 10.74 -16.25
CA GLN A 119 2.70 9.68 -16.37
C GLN A 119 3.97 10.03 -15.59
N GLY A 120 4.11 11.29 -15.13
CA GLY A 120 5.21 11.73 -14.25
C GLY A 120 5.27 10.98 -12.91
N ARG A 121 4.25 10.20 -12.57
CA ARG A 121 4.25 9.31 -11.38
C ARG A 121 5.35 8.25 -11.44
N GLN A 122 5.79 7.85 -12.63
CA GLN A 122 6.96 6.97 -12.79
C GLN A 122 8.27 7.69 -12.44
N GLU A 123 8.36 9.00 -12.68
CA GLU A 123 9.54 9.79 -12.28
C GLU A 123 9.62 9.89 -10.74
N ILE A 124 8.47 10.06 -10.08
CA ILE A 124 8.38 10.00 -8.60
C ILE A 124 8.83 8.65 -8.09
N GLU A 125 8.29 7.56 -8.62
CA GLU A 125 8.65 6.22 -8.17
C GLU A 125 10.15 5.94 -8.41
N ALA A 126 10.68 6.29 -9.60
CA ALA A 126 12.10 6.17 -9.90
C ALA A 126 12.98 6.96 -8.91
N ALA A 127 12.65 8.24 -8.68
CA ALA A 127 13.39 9.09 -7.76
C ALA A 127 13.36 8.55 -6.33
N SER A 128 12.20 8.04 -5.89
CA SER A 128 12.01 7.45 -4.56
C SER A 128 12.85 6.20 -4.36
N LEU A 129 12.79 5.27 -5.31
CA LEU A 129 13.56 4.02 -5.24
C LEU A 129 15.08 4.28 -5.32
N ALA A 130 15.49 5.32 -6.06
CA ALA A 130 16.89 5.75 -6.12
C ALA A 130 17.46 6.16 -4.74
N LEU A 131 16.63 6.61 -3.80
CA LEU A 131 17.04 6.96 -2.44
C LEU A 131 17.58 5.76 -1.63
N PHE A 132 17.27 4.52 -2.04
CA PHE A 132 17.68 3.31 -1.32
C PHE A 132 18.86 2.57 -1.99
N LEU A 133 19.27 3.00 -3.19
CA LEU A 133 20.26 2.28 -4.01
C LEU A 133 21.69 2.25 -3.44
N SER A 134 22.44 1.25 -3.94
CA SER A 134 23.89 1.25 -4.18
C SER A 134 24.53 2.63 -4.32
N ALA A 135 25.19 3.22 -3.31
CA ALA A 135 26.16 4.30 -3.59
C ALA A 135 27.36 3.76 -4.39
N SER A 136 27.69 2.49 -4.17
CA SER A 136 28.95 1.87 -4.59
C SER A 136 28.87 1.01 -5.85
N SER A 137 27.88 1.14 -6.74
CA SER A 137 27.92 0.35 -8.00
C SER A 137 29.19 0.75 -8.77
N PRO A 138 30.23 -0.11 -8.82
CA PRO A 138 31.53 0.25 -9.39
C PRO A 138 31.45 0.33 -10.91
N ASP A 139 30.44 -0.32 -11.49
CA ASP A 139 30.25 -0.38 -12.93
C ASP A 139 29.63 0.93 -13.39
N GLY A 140 30.49 1.85 -13.85
CA GLY A 140 30.16 3.16 -14.40
C GLY A 140 29.25 3.18 -15.64
N SER A 141 28.46 2.13 -15.86
CA SER A 141 27.55 1.97 -17.00
C SER A 141 26.09 2.31 -16.70
N SER A 142 25.72 2.64 -15.45
CA SER A 142 24.36 3.12 -15.18
C SER A 142 24.21 4.55 -15.70
N ALA A 143 23.85 4.69 -16.98
CA ALA A 143 23.60 5.93 -17.72
C ALA A 143 22.46 6.82 -17.16
N LEU A 144 21.93 6.49 -15.99
CA LEU A 144 21.01 7.36 -15.26
C LEU A 144 21.84 8.49 -14.65
N SER A 145 21.58 9.72 -15.11
CA SER A 145 22.18 10.96 -14.60
C SER A 145 22.35 10.89 -13.08
N PRO A 146 23.54 11.25 -12.53
CA PRO A 146 23.78 11.22 -11.10
C PRO A 146 22.74 12.08 -10.39
N THR A 147 21.73 11.46 -9.80
CA THR A 147 20.81 12.13 -8.89
C THR A 147 21.56 12.33 -7.58
N PRO A 148 21.71 13.57 -7.08
CA PRO A 148 22.52 13.87 -5.91
C PRO A 148 22.05 13.17 -4.63
N SER A 149 20.84 12.63 -4.61
CA SER A 149 20.22 11.97 -3.44
C SER A 149 20.27 10.44 -3.50
N ARG A 150 21.06 9.83 -4.40
CA ARG A 150 21.14 8.37 -4.53
C ARG A 150 21.63 7.71 -3.23
N GLY A 151 20.88 6.73 -2.72
CA GLY A 151 21.27 5.91 -1.58
C GLY A 151 21.21 6.58 -0.20
N VAL A 152 20.76 7.83 -0.09
CA VAL A 152 20.74 8.57 1.19
C VAL A 152 19.84 7.92 2.25
N LEU A 153 18.85 7.14 1.85
CA LEU A 153 17.91 6.42 2.74
C LEU A 153 18.14 4.93 2.82
N ARG A 154 19.19 4.39 2.22
CA ARG A 154 19.54 2.96 2.34
C ARG A 154 19.53 2.47 3.79
N HIS A 155 20.11 3.26 4.69
CA HIS A 155 20.20 2.93 6.11
C HIS A 155 18.82 2.77 6.78
N VAL A 156 17.76 3.35 6.22
CA VAL A 156 16.38 3.19 6.68
C VAL A 156 15.91 1.76 6.44
N ALA A 157 16.12 1.24 5.23
CA ALA A 157 15.81 -0.15 4.88
C ALA A 157 16.69 -1.14 5.67
N GLU A 158 18.00 -0.92 5.72
CA GLU A 158 18.94 -1.79 6.44
C GLU A 158 18.63 -1.90 7.95
N LYS A 159 18.35 -0.77 8.61
CA LYS A 159 18.09 -0.76 10.07
C LYS A 159 16.70 -1.28 10.45
N SER A 160 15.75 -1.27 9.52
CA SER A 160 14.40 -1.80 9.76
C SER A 160 14.25 -3.25 9.30
N GLY A 161 15.14 -3.74 8.43
CA GLY A 161 15.01 -5.03 7.77
C GLY A 161 13.86 -5.08 6.75
N VAL A 162 13.33 -3.91 6.34
CA VAL A 162 12.32 -3.81 5.28
C VAL A 162 13.01 -3.79 3.92
N MET A 163 12.57 -4.67 3.02
CA MET A 163 13.03 -4.78 1.65
C MET A 163 12.35 -3.73 0.77
N ILE A 164 13.14 -3.05 -0.06
CA ILE A 164 12.65 -2.09 -1.05
C ILE A 164 13.10 -2.58 -2.43
N PRO A 165 12.24 -2.58 -3.45
CA PRO A 165 12.66 -2.92 -4.81
C PRO A 165 13.78 -2.00 -5.28
N HIS A 166 14.83 -2.55 -5.87
CA HIS A 166 15.85 -1.76 -6.53
C HIS A 166 15.33 -1.28 -7.88
N LEU A 167 15.49 0.00 -8.17
CA LEU A 167 15.32 0.53 -9.53
C LEU A 167 16.45 0.01 -10.42
N LEU A 168 16.09 -0.78 -11.44
CA LEU A 168 17.04 -1.36 -12.39
C LEU A 168 17.08 -0.56 -13.70
N HIS A 169 15.92 -0.07 -14.16
CA HIS A 169 15.80 0.73 -15.37
C HIS A 169 14.62 1.69 -15.27
N HIS A 170 14.78 2.89 -15.84
CA HIS A 170 13.72 3.87 -16.03
C HIS A 170 13.77 4.38 -17.46
N ASP A 171 12.68 4.18 -18.18
CA ASP A 171 12.48 4.64 -19.55
C ASP A 171 11.42 5.75 -19.55
N PRO A 172 11.84 7.03 -19.53
CA PRO A 172 10.90 8.15 -19.49
C PRO A 172 10.15 8.34 -20.82
N ALA A 173 10.64 7.78 -21.93
CA ALA A 173 10.00 7.94 -23.23
C ALA A 173 8.81 6.99 -23.42
N GLU A 174 8.92 5.77 -22.88
CA GLU A 174 7.85 4.75 -22.93
C GLU A 174 7.07 4.68 -21.59
N HIS A 175 7.48 5.46 -20.59
CA HIS A 175 6.89 5.49 -19.24
C HIS A 175 6.92 4.12 -18.54
N VAL A 176 8.07 3.46 -18.60
CA VAL A 176 8.31 2.14 -18.03
C VAL A 176 9.35 2.19 -16.92
N LEU A 177 9.07 1.49 -15.82
CA LEU A 177 10.05 1.14 -14.80
C LEU A 177 10.30 -0.35 -14.78
N ILE A 178 11.57 -0.73 -14.59
CA ILE A 178 11.98 -2.11 -14.30
C ILE A 178 12.61 -2.12 -12.92
N LEU A 179 12.05 -2.95 -12.05
CA LEU A 179 12.43 -3.08 -10.64
C LEU A 179 12.91 -4.50 -10.35
N SER A 180 13.73 -4.67 -9.32
CA SER A 180 14.07 -5.99 -8.80
C SER A 180 12.82 -6.66 -8.23
N ASP A 181 12.63 -7.94 -8.56
CA ASP A 181 11.58 -8.73 -7.96
C ASP A 181 11.93 -9.15 -6.53
N LEU A 182 11.08 -8.79 -5.57
CA LEU A 182 11.22 -9.21 -4.16
C LEU A 182 10.78 -10.66 -3.92
N GLY A 183 10.34 -11.35 -4.96
CA GLY A 183 9.90 -12.74 -4.92
C GLY A 183 8.38 -12.88 -4.89
N ALA A 184 7.90 -14.11 -4.86
CA ALA A 184 6.46 -14.44 -4.85
C ALA A 184 5.83 -14.21 -3.47
N LEU A 185 5.91 -12.98 -2.98
CA LEU A 185 5.39 -12.56 -1.68
C LEU A 185 3.95 -12.07 -1.83
N PRO A 186 2.99 -12.55 -1.02
CA PRO A 186 1.67 -11.94 -0.94
C PRO A 186 1.74 -10.58 -0.24
N ASP A 187 0.85 -9.69 -0.64
CA ASP A 187 0.56 -8.48 0.12
C ASP A 187 -0.29 -8.79 1.36
N LEU A 188 -0.28 -7.90 2.37
CA LEU A 188 -1.07 -8.08 3.59
C LEU A 188 -2.58 -8.19 3.32
N SER A 189 -3.11 -7.58 2.25
CA SER A 189 -4.53 -7.72 1.93
C SER A 189 -4.87 -9.18 1.56
N LYS A 190 -3.97 -9.89 0.88
CA LYS A 190 -4.11 -11.33 0.60
C LYS A 190 -4.00 -12.21 1.84
N ILE A 191 -3.24 -11.80 2.86
CA ILE A 191 -3.15 -12.52 4.14
C ILE A 191 -4.52 -12.53 4.83
N PHE A 192 -5.24 -11.41 4.79
CA PHE A 192 -6.52 -11.25 5.49
C PHE A 192 -7.74 -11.41 4.57
N ILE A 193 -7.58 -12.07 3.42
CA ILE A 193 -8.61 -12.15 2.37
C ILE A 193 -9.94 -12.75 2.86
N GLU A 194 -9.93 -13.62 3.87
CA GLU A 194 -11.14 -14.24 4.43
C GLU A 194 -12.06 -13.22 5.14
N LEU A 195 -11.53 -12.07 5.55
CA LEU A 195 -12.29 -10.94 6.11
C LEU A 195 -12.81 -9.98 5.02
N GLY A 196 -12.31 -10.11 3.78
CA GLY A 196 -12.52 -9.13 2.73
C GLY A 196 -11.41 -8.08 2.70
N GLY A 197 -11.77 -6.82 2.48
CA GLY A 197 -10.81 -5.71 2.43
C GLY A 197 -9.93 -5.70 1.18
N PHE A 198 -10.30 -6.45 0.14
CA PHE A 198 -9.61 -6.47 -1.15
C PHE A 198 -10.27 -5.52 -2.15
N THR A 199 -9.46 -4.90 -3.00
CA THR A 199 -9.97 -4.14 -4.15
C THR A 199 -10.68 -5.10 -5.10
N PRO A 200 -11.85 -4.76 -5.66
CA PRO A 200 -12.49 -5.56 -6.69
C PRO A 200 -11.54 -5.73 -7.88
N ASP A 201 -10.87 -6.88 -7.97
CA ASP A 201 -10.02 -7.18 -9.11
C ASP A 201 -10.89 -7.60 -10.30
N VAL A 202 -10.53 -7.18 -11.51
CA VAL A 202 -11.23 -7.55 -12.75
C VAL A 202 -11.20 -9.06 -12.97
N ALA A 203 -10.18 -9.74 -12.42
CA ALA A 203 -10.01 -11.19 -12.51
C ALA A 203 -10.86 -12.01 -11.51
N GLY A 204 -11.69 -11.37 -10.69
CA GLY A 204 -12.63 -12.02 -9.78
C GLY A 204 -11.95 -12.64 -8.54
N ALA A 205 -12.29 -12.10 -7.37
CA ALA A 205 -11.81 -12.56 -6.07
C ALA A 205 -12.03 -14.06 -5.79
N ALA A 206 -12.94 -14.72 -6.52
CA ALA A 206 -13.19 -16.15 -6.43
C ALA A 206 -11.95 -17.01 -6.74
N SER A 207 -10.94 -16.47 -7.42
CA SER A 207 -9.69 -17.18 -7.72
C SER A 207 -8.65 -17.13 -6.60
N TRP A 208 -8.81 -16.25 -5.61
CA TRP A 208 -7.78 -16.04 -4.59
C TRP A 208 -7.93 -17.06 -3.47
N GLN A 209 -6.90 -17.87 -3.29
CA GLN A 209 -6.75 -18.71 -2.11
C GLN A 209 -5.81 -17.99 -1.13
N PRO A 210 -6.16 -17.91 0.17
CA PRO A 210 -5.24 -17.40 1.17
C PRO A 210 -3.94 -18.22 1.12
N PRO A 211 -2.76 -17.60 1.30
CA PRO A 211 -1.53 -18.36 1.36
C PRO A 211 -1.56 -19.35 2.53
N PRO A 212 -0.81 -20.47 2.48
CA PRO A 212 -0.94 -21.56 3.47
C PRO A 212 -0.77 -21.14 4.94
N TYR A 213 -0.01 -20.07 5.19
CA TYR A 213 0.34 -19.48 6.48
C TYR A 213 -0.56 -18.29 6.89
N ALA A 214 -1.57 -17.94 6.10
CA ALA A 214 -2.55 -16.94 6.51
C ALA A 214 -3.38 -17.47 7.69
N PRO A 215 -3.87 -16.58 8.59
CA PRO A 215 -4.81 -16.96 9.63
C PRO A 215 -6.06 -17.55 8.98
N ARG A 216 -6.69 -18.53 9.62
CA ARG A 216 -7.89 -19.19 9.10
C ARG A 216 -9.07 -18.96 10.03
N LEU A 217 -10.25 -18.74 9.46
CA LEU A 217 -11.48 -18.68 10.22
C LEU A 217 -11.68 -19.99 11.02
N GLY A 218 -12.08 -19.84 12.28
CA GLY A 218 -12.29 -20.93 13.23
C GLY A 218 -11.01 -21.43 13.90
N HIS A 219 -9.84 -20.86 13.59
CA HIS A 219 -8.55 -21.28 14.15
C HIS A 219 -7.91 -20.11 14.90
N ALA A 220 -7.48 -20.39 16.14
CA ALA A 220 -6.62 -19.46 16.88
C ALA A 220 -5.21 -19.48 16.28
N LEU A 221 -4.46 -18.38 16.45
CA LEU A 221 -3.04 -18.38 16.14
C LEU A 221 -2.25 -19.06 17.24
N GLU A 222 -1.22 -19.80 16.84
CA GLU A 222 -0.19 -20.26 17.77
C GLU A 222 0.61 -19.05 18.30
N PRO A 223 1.19 -19.13 19.52
CA PRO A 223 1.98 -18.05 20.08
C PRO A 223 3.11 -17.56 19.15
N ARG A 224 3.80 -18.48 18.48
CA ARG A 224 4.87 -18.18 17.50
C ARG A 224 4.37 -17.38 16.28
N GLU A 225 3.16 -17.67 15.82
CA GLU A 225 2.56 -16.95 14.68
C GLU A 225 2.22 -15.52 15.11
N THR A 226 1.69 -15.36 16.33
CA THR A 226 1.46 -14.04 16.93
C THR A 226 2.75 -13.22 17.02
N VAL A 227 3.88 -13.84 17.43
CA VAL A 227 5.20 -13.20 17.43
C VAL A 227 5.61 -12.77 16.02
N THR A 228 5.42 -13.63 15.01
CA THR A 228 5.74 -13.32 13.61
C THR A 228 4.97 -12.08 13.12
N TYR A 229 3.67 -12.00 13.39
CA TYR A 229 2.85 -10.83 13.06
C TYR A 229 3.28 -9.57 13.80
N ARG A 230 3.67 -9.71 15.08
CA ARG A 230 4.24 -8.59 15.83
C ARG A 230 5.54 -8.10 15.19
N THR A 231 6.44 -8.99 14.80
CA THR A 231 7.70 -8.63 14.14
C THR A 231 7.46 -7.92 12.80
N ILE A 232 6.43 -8.29 12.03
CA ILE A 232 6.02 -7.54 10.83
C ILE A 232 5.69 -6.09 11.21
N GLY A 233 4.84 -5.90 12.22
CA GLY A 233 4.51 -4.59 12.77
C GLY A 233 5.75 -3.81 13.21
N GLU A 234 6.65 -4.44 13.94
CA GLU A 234 7.87 -3.81 14.44
C GLU A 234 8.81 -3.32 13.33
N LYS A 235 9.01 -4.13 12.28
CA LYS A 235 9.82 -3.75 11.12
C LYS A 235 9.21 -2.55 10.40
N LEU A 236 7.90 -2.57 10.16
CA LEU A 236 7.17 -1.46 9.55
C LEU A 236 7.21 -0.18 10.41
N GLY A 237 6.92 -0.29 11.71
CA GLY A 237 6.96 0.85 12.63
C GLY A 237 8.35 1.49 12.70
N THR A 238 9.40 0.67 12.70
CA THR A 238 10.80 1.12 12.63
C THR A 238 11.11 1.80 11.30
N PHE A 239 10.67 1.20 10.18
CA PHE A 239 10.86 1.74 8.84
C PHE A 239 10.21 3.12 8.68
N PHE A 240 8.91 3.22 8.94
CA PHE A 240 8.16 4.46 8.78
C PHE A 240 8.60 5.56 9.74
N ALA A 241 8.98 5.24 10.98
CA ALA A 241 9.49 6.28 11.87
C ALA A 241 10.82 6.87 11.41
N ARG A 242 11.67 6.07 10.77
CA ARG A 242 12.92 6.53 10.16
C ARG A 242 12.66 7.28 8.85
N LEU A 243 11.76 6.77 8.01
CA LEU A 243 11.34 7.44 6.77
C LEU A 243 10.79 8.84 7.08
N HIS A 244 9.91 8.93 8.08
CA HIS A 244 9.28 10.15 8.59
C HIS A 244 10.16 10.92 9.57
N CYS A 245 11.47 10.67 9.61
CA CYS A 245 12.37 11.51 10.37
C CYS A 245 12.66 12.80 9.59
N LEU A 246 12.72 13.95 10.26
CA LEU A 246 13.09 15.21 9.62
C LEU A 246 14.48 15.13 8.95
N SER A 247 15.39 14.33 9.53
CA SER A 247 16.73 14.09 8.96
C SER A 247 16.68 13.41 7.58
N SER A 248 15.65 12.60 7.29
CA SER A 248 15.46 11.96 5.98
C SER A 248 15.13 13.02 4.92
N VAL A 249 14.22 13.95 5.21
CA VAL A 249 13.90 15.08 4.32
C VAL A 249 15.13 15.97 4.11
N GLN A 250 15.85 16.30 5.18
CA GLN A 250 17.08 17.10 5.11
C GLN A 250 18.17 16.43 4.28
N SER A 251 18.29 15.10 4.35
CA SER A 251 19.25 14.34 3.55
C SER A 251 18.92 14.37 2.05
N ILE A 252 17.64 14.46 1.68
CA ILE A 252 17.19 14.50 0.29
C ILE A 252 17.37 15.89 -0.32
N VAL A 253 16.88 16.93 0.37
CA VAL A 253 16.99 18.33 -0.06
C VAL A 253 18.44 18.84 0.02
N GLY A 254 19.26 18.14 0.82
CA GLY A 254 20.60 18.54 1.20
C GLY A 254 20.57 19.62 2.29
N THR A 255 21.63 19.70 3.08
CA THR A 255 21.84 20.77 4.05
C THR A 255 22.10 22.09 3.33
N ARG A 256 21.04 22.72 2.80
CA ARG A 256 21.08 24.08 2.20
C ARG A 256 21.72 25.12 3.13
N ARG A 257 21.83 24.85 4.43
CA ARG A 257 22.20 25.85 5.44
C ARG A 257 23.69 26.07 5.64
N ASP A 258 24.56 25.08 5.42
CA ASP A 258 25.95 25.25 5.87
C ASP A 258 26.85 25.99 4.86
N GLN A 259 26.41 26.18 3.61
CA GLN A 259 27.20 26.89 2.60
C GLN A 259 26.92 28.40 2.50
N ALA A 260 25.81 28.90 3.05
CA ALA A 260 25.45 30.32 2.90
C ALA A 260 26.29 31.29 3.74
N TYR A 261 27.05 30.81 4.74
CA TYR A 261 27.78 31.70 5.65
C TYR A 261 29.26 31.94 5.32
N HIS A 262 29.83 31.25 4.33
CA HIS A 262 31.25 31.38 4.02
C HIS A 262 31.50 31.63 2.53
N GLY A 263 31.42 32.89 2.13
CA GLY A 263 32.18 33.40 1.00
C GLY A 263 31.35 34.22 0.03
N GLU A 264 31.53 35.54 0.10
CA GLU A 264 31.29 36.47 -1.01
C GLU A 264 32.25 36.15 -2.17
N GLY A 265 32.08 35.00 -2.81
CA GLY A 265 32.75 34.63 -4.04
C GLY A 265 31.73 34.71 -5.15
N ALA A 266 31.71 35.82 -5.89
CA ALA A 266 30.96 35.96 -7.13
C ALA A 266 31.55 35.01 -8.21
N GLY A 267 31.28 33.71 -8.08
CA GLY A 267 31.83 32.66 -8.91
C GLY A 267 30.73 31.78 -9.48
N GLU A 268 30.43 32.00 -10.77
CA GLU A 268 29.85 31.07 -11.74
C GLU A 268 28.81 30.05 -11.23
N GLY A 269 27.54 30.49 -11.21
CA GLY A 269 26.35 29.68 -11.50
C GLY A 269 26.33 28.23 -11.01
N GLU A 270 26.16 28.02 -9.70
CA GLU A 270 25.72 26.72 -9.20
C GLU A 270 24.45 26.30 -9.95
N LYS A 271 24.53 25.19 -10.70
CA LYS A 271 23.34 24.57 -11.29
C LYS A 271 22.37 24.24 -10.16
N PRO A 272 21.08 24.61 -10.27
CA PRO A 272 20.08 24.24 -9.27
C PRO A 272 20.16 22.74 -9.01
N ARG A 273 20.28 22.34 -7.73
CA ARG A 273 20.16 20.92 -7.37
C ARG A 273 18.81 20.44 -7.89
N ALA A 274 18.81 19.25 -8.50
CA ALA A 274 17.58 18.60 -8.94
C ALA A 274 16.63 18.47 -7.74
N GLU A 275 15.47 19.12 -7.84
CA GLU A 275 14.42 19.01 -6.83
C GLU A 275 13.80 17.62 -6.92
N PHE A 276 13.37 17.07 -5.77
CA PHE A 276 12.62 15.82 -5.77
C PHE A 276 11.32 16.04 -6.57
N PRO A 277 11.00 15.15 -7.54
CA PRO A 277 9.84 15.36 -8.40
C PRO A 277 8.54 15.39 -7.58
N SER A 278 7.59 16.20 -8.04
CA SER A 278 6.27 16.31 -7.43
C SER A 278 5.21 16.32 -8.53
N LEU A 279 3.98 15.91 -8.17
CA LEU A 279 2.82 15.95 -9.05
C LEU A 279 1.71 16.79 -8.40
N PRO A 280 1.73 18.11 -8.56
CA PRO A 280 0.71 18.99 -7.97
C PRO A 280 -0.73 18.61 -8.38
N GLU A 281 -0.92 18.13 -9.61
CA GLU A 281 -2.20 17.65 -10.13
C GLU A 281 -2.76 16.45 -9.34
N MET A 282 -1.89 15.68 -8.67
CA MET A 282 -2.30 14.57 -7.82
C MET A 282 -3.19 15.04 -6.68
N LYS A 283 -2.89 16.21 -6.09
CA LYS A 283 -3.69 16.75 -4.98
C LYS A 283 -5.13 17.03 -5.45
N SER A 284 -5.31 17.56 -6.65
CA SER A 284 -6.64 17.78 -7.24
C SER A 284 -7.36 16.47 -7.54
N ALA A 285 -6.67 15.47 -8.11
CA ALA A 285 -7.25 14.16 -8.37
C ALA A 285 -7.72 13.46 -7.09
N ILE A 286 -6.90 13.49 -6.02
CA ILE A 286 -7.27 12.95 -4.71
C ILE A 286 -8.44 13.73 -4.11
N HIS A 287 -8.45 15.06 -4.22
CA HIS A 287 -9.60 15.85 -3.74
C HIS A 287 -10.91 15.39 -4.40
N ASP A 288 -10.91 15.27 -5.73
CA ASP A 288 -12.11 14.96 -6.50
C ASP A 288 -12.59 13.52 -6.33
N HIS A 289 -11.66 12.57 -6.27
CA HIS A 289 -11.98 11.13 -6.30
C HIS A 289 -11.92 10.44 -4.95
N VAL A 290 -11.26 11.04 -3.95
CA VAL A 290 -11.09 10.46 -2.60
C VAL A 290 -11.82 11.27 -1.56
N ILE A 291 -11.66 12.60 -1.56
CA ILE A 291 -12.20 13.44 -0.48
C ILE A 291 -13.68 13.76 -0.71
N LYS A 292 -14.05 14.30 -1.87
CA LYS A 292 -15.45 14.68 -2.17
C LYS A 292 -16.47 13.55 -1.99
N PRO A 293 -16.17 12.29 -2.38
CA PRO A 293 -17.12 11.19 -2.19
C PRO A 293 -17.52 10.94 -0.74
N ILE A 294 -16.70 11.32 0.25
CA ILE A 294 -16.99 11.11 1.68
C ILE A 294 -18.33 11.73 2.07
N ARG A 295 -18.66 12.93 1.56
CA ARG A 295 -19.96 13.56 1.81
C ARG A 295 -21.12 12.64 1.43
N SER A 296 -21.10 12.16 0.19
CA SER A 296 -22.13 11.26 -0.34
C SER A 296 -22.16 9.89 0.35
N GLN A 297 -21.05 9.47 0.95
CA GLN A 297 -20.96 8.24 1.73
C GLN A 297 -21.57 8.41 3.11
N LEU A 298 -21.31 9.53 3.79
CA LEU A 298 -21.93 9.87 5.08
C LEU A 298 -23.46 9.99 4.96
N ASP A 299 -23.95 10.64 3.90
CA ASP A 299 -25.39 10.81 3.62
C ASP A 299 -26.16 9.48 3.49
N LYS A 300 -25.47 8.35 3.29
CA LYS A 300 -26.10 7.02 3.21
C LYS A 300 -26.47 6.45 4.58
N PHE A 301 -26.08 7.09 5.69
CA PHE A 301 -26.31 6.58 7.05
C PHE A 301 -27.05 7.57 7.96
N PRO A 302 -28.25 8.06 7.58
CA PRO A 302 -28.99 9.05 8.36
C PRO A 302 -29.36 8.60 9.79
N PHE A 303 -29.23 7.29 10.10
CA PHE A 303 -29.43 6.73 11.43
C PHE A 303 -28.18 6.77 12.32
N LEU A 304 -26.99 6.98 11.75
CA LEU A 304 -25.74 7.14 12.50
C LEU A 304 -25.43 8.60 12.79
N LEU A 305 -25.82 9.49 11.89
CA LEU A 305 -25.60 10.93 11.96
C LEU A 305 -26.65 11.66 11.13
N ASP A 306 -27.06 12.85 11.59
CA ASP A 306 -27.95 13.70 10.82
C ASP A 306 -27.20 14.45 9.69
N ALA A 307 -27.94 15.12 8.82
CA ALA A 307 -27.38 15.82 7.67
C ALA A 307 -26.45 16.99 8.04
N ALA A 308 -26.67 17.63 9.20
CA ALA A 308 -25.87 18.75 9.67
C ALA A 308 -24.54 18.25 10.26
N GLU A 309 -24.58 17.15 11.02
CA GLU A 309 -23.38 16.48 11.48
C GLU A 309 -22.55 15.94 10.31
N ALA A 310 -23.18 15.29 9.33
CA ALA A 310 -22.49 14.85 8.12
C ALA A 310 -21.76 15.99 7.39
N GLU A 311 -22.35 17.20 7.36
CA GLU A 311 -21.72 18.38 6.76
C GLU A 311 -20.53 18.86 7.55
N ASN A 312 -20.68 18.96 8.87
CA ASN A 312 -19.60 19.39 9.75
C ASN A 312 -18.39 18.45 9.68
N LEU A 313 -18.63 17.12 9.69
CA LEU A 313 -17.56 16.13 9.58
C LEU A 313 -16.88 16.18 8.20
N PHE A 314 -17.65 16.27 7.11
CA PHE A 314 -17.09 16.41 5.76
C PHE A 314 -16.27 17.70 5.61
N ALA A 315 -16.80 18.83 6.04
CA ALA A 315 -16.11 20.12 5.98
C ALA A 315 -14.77 20.10 6.74
N ALA A 316 -14.72 19.42 7.89
CA ALA A 316 -13.48 19.24 8.65
C ALA A 316 -12.44 18.40 7.88
N VAL A 317 -12.86 17.28 7.29
CA VAL A 317 -11.98 16.43 6.46
C VAL A 317 -11.46 17.21 5.25
N GLU A 318 -12.34 17.93 4.54
CA GLU A 318 -11.97 18.69 3.36
C GLU A 318 -11.02 19.85 3.69
N ALA A 319 -11.29 20.58 4.78
CA ALA A 319 -10.41 21.65 5.24
C ALA A 319 -9.01 21.13 5.60
N ASP A 320 -8.92 20.00 6.31
CA ASP A 320 -7.63 19.39 6.66
C ASP A 320 -6.88 18.85 5.44
N PHE A 321 -7.59 18.35 4.42
CA PHE A 321 -6.95 17.94 3.17
C PHE A 321 -6.40 19.13 2.37
N LEU A 322 -7.19 20.21 2.27
CA LEU A 322 -6.83 21.37 1.45
C LEU A 322 -5.75 22.25 2.09
N ARG A 323 -5.63 22.28 3.42
CA ARG A 323 -4.64 23.13 4.10
C ARG A 323 -3.21 22.83 3.63
N PRO A 324 -2.33 23.85 3.54
CA PRO A 324 -0.90 23.63 3.34
C PRO A 324 -0.29 22.81 4.48
N THR A 325 0.69 21.96 4.17
CA THR A 325 1.48 21.24 5.19
C THR A 325 2.54 22.18 5.78
N PRO A 326 2.45 22.53 7.08
CA PRO A 326 3.45 23.37 7.74
C PRO A 326 4.82 22.70 7.73
N PRO A 327 5.93 23.47 7.69
CA PRO A 327 7.28 22.91 7.66
C PRO A 327 7.58 21.85 8.73
N GLU A 328 7.05 22.03 9.94
CA GLU A 328 7.20 21.12 11.08
C GLU A 328 6.48 19.77 10.90
N GLU A 329 5.48 19.71 10.02
CA GLU A 329 4.71 18.49 9.68
C GLU A 329 5.25 17.76 8.43
N ARG A 330 6.05 18.43 7.59
CA ARG A 330 6.55 17.87 6.32
C ARG A 330 7.46 16.69 6.52
N ARG A 331 7.14 15.55 5.90
CA ARG A 331 7.92 14.31 5.92
C ARG A 331 8.07 13.75 4.51
N LEU A 332 9.11 12.94 4.31
CA LEU A 332 9.09 11.99 3.20
C LEU A 332 8.05 10.94 3.53
N VAL A 333 7.11 10.72 2.63
CA VAL A 333 6.04 9.72 2.75
C VAL A 333 6.00 8.82 1.53
N LEU A 334 5.36 7.67 1.69
CA LEU A 334 4.95 6.77 0.61
C LEU A 334 3.76 7.34 -0.16
N GLY A 335 2.79 7.96 0.53
CA GLY A 335 1.65 8.68 -0.06
C GLY A 335 0.40 7.84 -0.33
N ASP A 336 0.55 6.53 -0.59
CA ASP A 336 -0.54 5.55 -0.66
C ASP A 336 -0.21 4.33 0.20
N CYS A 337 -0.22 4.53 1.52
CA CYS A 337 0.26 3.55 2.49
C CYS A 337 -0.87 2.63 2.97
N TRP A 338 -1.17 1.60 2.19
CA TRP A 338 -2.19 0.60 2.50
C TRP A 338 -1.65 -0.83 2.58
N THR A 339 -2.49 -1.76 3.03
CA THR A 339 -2.14 -3.20 3.18
C THR A 339 -1.71 -3.89 1.88
N GLY A 340 -2.05 -3.34 0.71
CA GLY A 340 -1.59 -3.84 -0.59
C GLY A 340 -0.14 -3.46 -0.92
N ALA A 341 0.35 -2.37 -0.36
CA ALA A 341 1.72 -1.89 -0.53
C ALA A 341 2.73 -2.63 0.37
N VAL A 342 2.27 -3.54 1.23
CA VAL A 342 3.11 -4.29 2.17
C VAL A 342 3.15 -5.75 1.79
N LEU A 343 4.30 -6.22 1.31
CA LEU A 343 4.58 -7.61 1.01
C LEU A 343 5.15 -8.33 2.23
N VAL A 344 4.83 -9.60 2.42
CA VAL A 344 5.32 -10.39 3.56
C VAL A 344 5.81 -11.77 3.13
N ASP A 345 6.94 -12.20 3.70
CA ASP A 345 7.46 -13.56 3.59
C ASP A 345 7.39 -14.24 4.96
N MET A 346 6.41 -15.13 5.13
CA MET A 346 6.23 -15.92 6.35
C MET A 346 6.67 -17.38 6.17
N ARG A 347 7.45 -17.69 5.13
CA ARG A 347 7.93 -19.06 4.93
C ARG A 347 8.96 -19.42 6.01
N HIS A 348 8.55 -20.26 6.95
CA HIS A 348 9.42 -20.85 7.98
C HIS A 348 10.32 -21.96 7.42
N GLU A 349 10.93 -21.77 6.25
CA GLU A 349 11.82 -22.78 5.70
C GLU A 349 13.15 -22.73 6.45
N THR A 350 13.22 -23.54 7.52
CA THR A 350 14.43 -24.12 8.15
C THR A 350 15.24 -23.30 9.15
N CYS A 351 14.95 -22.01 9.39
CA CYS A 351 15.70 -21.24 10.37
C CYS A 351 14.92 -21.07 11.67
N ASP A 352 15.48 -21.51 12.80
CA ASP A 352 14.96 -21.29 14.16
C ASP A 352 14.98 -19.81 14.58
N ASP A 353 15.44 -18.91 13.70
CA ASP A 353 15.48 -17.48 13.96
C ASP A 353 14.12 -16.83 13.63
N GLU A 354 13.33 -16.61 14.66
CA GLU A 354 12.03 -15.92 14.59
C GLU A 354 12.13 -14.50 13.99
N SER A 355 13.32 -13.91 13.90
CA SER A 355 13.52 -12.57 13.32
C SER A 355 13.49 -12.53 11.77
N ASN A 356 13.46 -13.71 11.12
CA ASN A 356 13.57 -13.84 9.65
C ASN A 356 12.28 -13.63 8.85
N VAL A 357 11.26 -12.96 9.41
CA VAL A 357 10.10 -12.56 8.61
C VAL A 357 10.51 -11.52 7.55
N GLY A 358 10.29 -11.81 6.27
CA GLY A 358 10.53 -10.85 5.20
C GLY A 358 9.40 -9.83 5.17
N VAL A 359 9.73 -8.54 5.10
CA VAL A 359 8.74 -7.47 4.91
C VAL A 359 9.22 -6.59 3.77
N GLY A 360 8.39 -6.35 2.76
CA GLY A 360 8.68 -5.48 1.63
C GLY A 360 7.69 -4.32 1.55
N VAL A 361 8.14 -3.15 1.11
CA VAL A 361 7.28 -1.98 0.83
C VAL A 361 7.42 -1.57 -0.63
N ILE A 362 6.28 -1.49 -1.34
CA ILE A 362 6.18 -1.19 -2.77
C ILE A 362 5.33 0.06 -3.03
N ASP A 363 5.05 0.37 -4.30
CA ASP A 363 4.14 1.43 -4.75
C ASP A 363 4.55 2.86 -4.37
N TRP A 364 5.80 3.20 -4.67
CA TRP A 364 6.41 4.52 -4.38
C TRP A 364 6.01 5.65 -5.35
N GLU A 365 4.99 5.44 -6.19
CA GLU A 365 4.51 6.36 -7.22
C GLU A 365 3.76 7.59 -6.67
N PHE A 366 3.41 7.58 -5.38
CA PHE A 366 2.77 8.69 -4.66
C PHE A 366 3.70 9.38 -3.65
N ALA A 367 4.97 9.00 -3.63
CA ALA A 367 5.90 9.49 -2.64
C ALA A 367 6.09 11.01 -2.75
N SER A 368 6.30 11.67 -1.61
CA SER A 368 6.44 13.12 -1.53
C SER A 368 7.30 13.52 -0.34
N ILE A 369 8.13 14.56 -0.51
CA ILE A 369 8.90 15.18 0.59
C ILE A 369 8.12 16.25 1.35
N ASP A 370 6.95 16.64 0.86
CA ASP A 370 6.03 17.59 1.49
C ASP A 370 4.77 16.90 2.07
N GLY A 371 4.88 15.58 2.30
CA GLY A 371 3.81 14.76 2.86
C GLY A 371 3.68 14.86 4.37
N ARG A 372 2.76 14.07 4.93
CA ARG A 372 2.45 13.99 6.36
C ARG A 372 2.76 12.59 6.90
N GLY A 373 3.59 12.52 7.94
CA GLY A 373 4.01 11.24 8.51
C GLY A 373 2.89 10.53 9.28
N VAL A 374 2.69 10.93 10.55
CA VAL A 374 1.70 10.26 11.41
C VAL A 374 0.24 10.51 10.98
N ASN A 375 -0.02 11.71 10.45
CA ASN A 375 -1.31 12.17 9.94
C ASN A 375 -1.44 12.03 8.41
N GLY A 376 -0.68 11.10 7.82
CA GLY A 376 -0.81 10.67 6.43
C GLY A 376 -0.59 9.15 6.35
N ASP A 377 0.64 8.73 6.06
CA ASP A 377 0.98 7.30 5.88
C ASP A 377 0.56 6.42 7.06
N VAL A 378 0.84 6.84 8.30
CA VAL A 378 0.52 6.03 9.49
C VAL A 378 -0.98 5.96 9.74
N SER A 379 -1.69 7.10 9.63
CA SER A 379 -3.14 7.12 9.80
C SER A 379 -3.83 6.27 8.75
N GLN A 380 -3.38 6.34 7.48
CA GLN A 380 -3.88 5.51 6.39
C GLN A 380 -3.60 4.02 6.65
N PHE A 381 -2.36 3.64 6.94
CA PHE A 381 -2.02 2.22 7.16
C PHE A 381 -2.79 1.62 8.36
N LEU A 382 -2.85 2.35 9.47
CA LEU A 382 -3.61 1.91 10.63
C LEU A 382 -5.12 1.88 10.35
N ALA A 383 -5.66 2.73 9.46
CA ALA A 383 -7.08 2.67 9.08
C ALA A 383 -7.40 1.35 8.40
N HIS A 384 -6.50 0.86 7.54
CA HIS A 384 -6.67 -0.45 6.92
C HIS A 384 -6.66 -1.59 7.92
N LEU A 385 -5.73 -1.58 8.88
CA LEU A 385 -5.70 -2.58 9.95
C LEU A 385 -6.94 -2.48 10.86
N GLU A 386 -7.41 -1.26 11.13
CA GLU A 386 -8.64 -1.01 11.90
C GLU A 386 -9.87 -1.59 11.19
N LEU A 387 -9.99 -1.40 9.88
CA LEU A 387 -11.07 -1.97 9.08
C LEU A 387 -11.06 -3.51 9.13
N LEU A 388 -9.88 -4.13 9.04
CA LEU A 388 -9.75 -5.58 9.19
C LEU A 388 -10.16 -6.04 10.60
N ARG A 389 -9.79 -5.27 11.64
CA ARG A 389 -10.19 -5.53 13.02
C ARG A 389 -11.72 -5.46 13.19
N VAL A 390 -12.36 -4.41 12.69
CA VAL A 390 -13.82 -4.26 12.72
C VAL A 390 -14.50 -5.39 11.92
N ALA A 391 -13.98 -5.72 10.74
CA ALA A 391 -14.49 -6.83 9.93
C ALA A 391 -14.43 -8.15 10.70
N ALA A 392 -13.31 -8.46 11.37
CA ALA A 392 -13.18 -9.64 12.22
C ALA A 392 -14.25 -9.70 13.33
N HIS A 393 -14.58 -8.56 13.96
CA HIS A 393 -15.63 -8.49 14.97
C HIS A 393 -17.05 -8.68 14.44
N THR A 394 -17.27 -8.52 13.13
CA THR A 394 -18.58 -8.81 12.52
C THR A 394 -18.84 -10.30 12.29
N HIS A 395 -17.82 -11.15 12.47
CA HIS A 395 -18.00 -12.59 12.49
C HIS A 395 -18.54 -13.06 13.86
N PRO A 396 -19.19 -14.25 13.92
CA PRO A 396 -19.58 -14.85 15.20
C PRO A 396 -18.40 -14.88 16.19
N PRO A 397 -18.64 -14.66 17.50
CA PRO A 397 -17.59 -14.63 18.52
C PRO A 397 -16.64 -15.82 18.42
N GLY A 398 -15.33 -15.55 18.50
CA GLY A 398 -14.27 -16.55 18.39
C GLY A 398 -13.94 -17.02 16.97
N ARG A 399 -14.84 -16.85 15.98
CA ARG A 399 -14.63 -17.36 14.62
C ARG A 399 -13.47 -16.68 13.89
N ALA A 400 -13.24 -15.39 14.12
CA ALA A 400 -12.12 -14.65 13.54
C ALA A 400 -11.00 -14.37 14.56
N SER A 401 -10.92 -15.15 15.65
CA SER A 401 -9.95 -14.92 16.74
C SER A 401 -8.50 -14.88 16.25
N GLY A 402 -8.07 -15.85 15.41
CA GLY A 402 -6.73 -15.83 14.86
C GLY A 402 -6.43 -14.61 13.98
N HIS A 403 -7.41 -14.18 13.17
CA HIS A 403 -7.26 -12.95 12.38
C HIS A 403 -7.12 -11.71 13.27
N LEU A 404 -7.96 -11.61 14.30
CA LEU A 404 -7.93 -10.51 15.26
C LEU A 404 -6.59 -10.46 16.02
N SER A 405 -6.06 -11.62 16.45
CA SER A 405 -4.74 -11.73 17.07
C SER A 405 -3.62 -11.27 16.14
N ALA A 406 -3.63 -11.68 14.87
CA ALA A 406 -2.65 -11.22 13.87
C ALA A 406 -2.69 -9.70 13.68
N VAL A 407 -3.88 -9.14 13.44
CA VAL A 407 -4.05 -7.71 13.22
C VAL A 407 -3.60 -6.90 14.44
N ASN A 408 -4.01 -7.31 15.65
CA ASN A 408 -3.61 -6.64 16.88
C ASN A 408 -2.09 -6.73 17.10
N ALA A 409 -1.47 -7.87 16.81
CA ALA A 409 -0.02 -8.03 16.93
C ALA A 409 0.74 -7.09 15.97
N ILE A 410 0.29 -6.95 14.72
CA ILE A 410 0.87 -5.99 13.76
C ILE A 410 0.71 -4.56 14.29
N ILE A 411 -0.48 -4.18 14.75
CA ILE A 411 -0.76 -2.83 15.27
C ILE A 411 0.14 -2.53 16.49
N GLU A 412 0.25 -3.46 17.43
CA GLU A 412 1.07 -3.32 18.64
C GLU A 412 2.56 -3.17 18.30
N GLY A 413 3.09 -4.04 17.45
CA GLY A 413 4.48 -3.96 17.00
C GLY A 413 4.77 -2.65 16.27
N PHE A 414 3.86 -2.23 15.38
CA PHE A 414 3.97 -0.99 14.63
C PHE A 414 4.01 0.23 15.55
N ILE A 415 2.99 0.39 16.40
CA ILE A 415 2.88 1.57 17.27
C ILE A 415 4.05 1.64 18.25
N SER A 416 4.42 0.50 18.85
CA SER A 416 5.51 0.44 19.83
C SER A 416 6.83 0.94 19.23
N ARG A 417 7.19 0.47 18.03
CA ARG A 417 8.43 0.89 17.36
C ARG A 417 8.35 2.28 16.78
N TYR A 418 7.20 2.66 16.21
CA TYR A 418 7.03 4.00 15.65
C TYR A 418 7.14 5.07 16.74
N LYS A 419 6.42 4.88 17.86
CA LYS A 419 6.41 5.80 19.00
C LYS A 419 7.80 5.95 19.63
N LEU A 420 8.49 4.84 19.88
CA LEU A 420 9.83 4.84 20.48
C LEU A 420 10.83 5.69 19.66
N ALA A 421 10.75 5.58 18.35
CA ALA A 421 11.61 6.34 17.44
C ALA A 421 11.24 7.83 17.37
N GLN A 422 9.95 8.19 17.48
CA GLN A 422 9.51 9.59 17.50
C GLN A 422 9.88 10.31 18.81
N ILE A 423 9.76 9.64 19.97
CA ILE A 423 10.15 10.22 21.28
C ILE A 423 11.63 10.64 21.26
N SER A 424 12.48 9.84 20.62
CA SER A 424 13.92 10.10 20.52
C SER A 424 14.27 11.34 19.68
N GLY A 425 13.33 11.85 18.87
CA GLY A 425 13.53 13.01 18.00
C GLY A 425 12.80 14.29 18.43
N SER A 426 12.03 14.25 19.52
CA SER A 426 11.21 15.40 19.95
C SER A 426 12.09 16.60 20.32
N PHE A 427 11.81 17.74 19.69
CA PHE A 427 12.46 19.01 19.99
C PHE A 427 12.03 19.53 21.36
N VAL A 428 12.99 20.06 22.13
CA VAL A 428 12.75 20.81 23.37
C VAL A 428 12.14 22.17 22.99
N GLY A 429 10.83 22.21 22.78
CA GLY A 429 10.05 23.44 22.58
C GLY A 429 9.34 23.86 23.87
N ASP A 430 8.81 25.08 23.89
CA ASP A 430 7.94 25.57 24.96
C ASP A 430 6.66 24.71 25.02
N ASP A 431 6.21 24.36 26.22
CA ASP A 431 5.15 23.36 26.44
C ASP A 431 3.84 23.74 25.74
N ASP A 432 3.53 25.05 25.67
CA ASP A 432 2.30 25.57 25.07
C ASP A 432 2.27 25.41 23.53
N GLU A 433 3.36 25.73 22.83
CA GLU A 433 3.43 25.61 21.37
C GLU A 433 3.43 24.14 20.94
N LYS A 434 4.10 23.29 21.72
CA LYS A 434 4.13 21.84 21.48
C LYS A 434 2.73 21.23 21.58
N ASN A 435 1.94 21.64 22.58
CA ASN A 435 0.58 21.14 22.75
C ASN A 435 -0.34 21.51 21.57
N ASP A 436 -0.21 22.71 20.99
CA ASP A 436 -1.00 23.10 19.82
C ASP A 436 -0.63 22.27 18.58
N VAL A 437 0.67 22.08 18.34
CA VAL A 437 1.15 21.23 17.22
C VAL A 437 0.68 19.79 17.40
N ASP A 438 0.84 19.21 18.59
CA ASP A 438 0.46 17.82 18.88
C ASP A 438 -1.06 17.63 18.71
N ASN A 439 -1.87 18.56 19.21
CA ASN A 439 -3.33 18.51 19.04
C ASN A 439 -3.74 18.68 17.58
N ARG A 440 -3.09 19.56 16.83
CA ARG A 440 -3.36 19.75 15.39
C ARG A 440 -3.01 18.49 14.59
N VAL A 441 -1.84 17.90 14.85
CA VAL A 441 -1.41 16.65 14.21
C VAL A 441 -2.34 15.49 14.58
N MET A 442 -2.76 15.40 15.84
CA MET A 442 -3.72 14.40 16.32
C MET A 442 -5.07 14.51 15.61
N ARG A 443 -5.64 15.73 15.51
CA ARG A 443 -6.88 15.97 14.78
C ARG A 443 -6.74 15.57 13.33
N SER A 444 -5.67 16.00 12.67
CA SER A 444 -5.39 15.65 11.27
C SER A 444 -5.25 14.14 11.08
N ALA A 445 -4.59 13.43 12.01
CA ALA A 445 -4.48 11.97 11.96
C ALA A 445 -5.85 11.28 12.10
N TYR A 446 -6.71 11.74 13.01
CA TYR A 446 -8.07 11.21 13.16
C TYR A 446 -8.97 11.51 11.95
N LEU A 447 -8.86 12.70 11.36
CA LEU A 447 -9.59 13.05 10.13
C LEU A 447 -9.15 12.15 8.97
N SER A 448 -7.84 12.03 8.74
CA SER A 448 -7.28 11.16 7.69
C SER A 448 -7.68 9.70 7.91
N HIS A 449 -7.56 9.19 9.13
CA HIS A 449 -7.91 7.81 9.46
C HIS A 449 -9.40 7.54 9.28
N GLY A 450 -10.28 8.39 9.83
CA GLY A 450 -11.72 8.24 9.71
C GLY A 450 -12.19 8.35 8.25
N ALA A 451 -11.65 9.29 7.48
CA ALA A 451 -11.91 9.44 6.06
C ALA A 451 -11.53 8.19 5.26
N GLU A 452 -10.32 7.67 5.50
CA GLU A 452 -9.84 6.45 4.86
C GLU A 452 -10.74 5.25 5.17
N MET A 453 -11.14 5.10 6.45
CA MET A 453 -12.05 4.03 6.86
C MET A 453 -13.37 4.07 6.10
N ILE A 454 -13.98 5.25 5.97
CA ILE A 454 -15.27 5.40 5.28
C ILE A 454 -15.10 5.09 3.79
N ASN A 455 -14.08 5.66 3.12
CA ASN A 455 -13.83 5.39 1.71
C ASN A 455 -13.58 3.89 1.44
N CYS A 456 -12.71 3.26 2.22
CA CYS A 456 -12.38 1.85 2.08
C CYS A 456 -13.56 0.92 2.43
N ALA A 457 -14.53 1.36 3.23
CA ALA A 457 -15.77 0.62 3.40
C ALA A 457 -16.50 0.44 2.05
N PHE A 458 -16.42 1.43 1.14
CA PHE A 458 -17.09 1.39 -0.17
C PHE A 458 -16.21 0.91 -1.32
N TRP A 459 -14.91 1.17 -1.29
CA TRP A 459 -14.01 0.82 -2.39
C TRP A 459 -13.51 -0.61 -2.34
N LYS A 460 -13.57 -1.24 -1.18
CA LYS A 460 -13.15 -2.62 -1.00
C LYS A 460 -14.35 -3.54 -0.91
N THR A 461 -14.12 -4.79 -1.29
CA THR A 461 -15.11 -5.86 -1.12
C THR A 461 -14.96 -6.46 0.27
N TRP A 462 -16.04 -6.46 1.04
CA TRP A 462 -16.09 -7.00 2.40
C TRP A 462 -16.92 -8.28 2.46
N VAL A 463 -16.49 -9.25 3.24
CA VAL A 463 -17.18 -10.54 3.37
C VAL A 463 -18.21 -10.45 4.48
N CYS A 464 -19.47 -10.22 4.11
CA CYS A 464 -20.58 -10.27 5.06
C CYS A 464 -21.26 -11.65 5.00
N ARG A 465 -21.31 -12.33 6.15
CA ARG A 465 -21.95 -13.65 6.31
C ARG A 465 -23.19 -13.64 7.19
N ASP A 466 -23.65 -12.45 7.56
CA ASP A 466 -24.88 -12.30 8.33
C ASP A 466 -26.08 -12.68 7.43
N PRO A 467 -26.82 -13.75 7.74
CA PRO A 467 -27.97 -14.17 6.95
C PRO A 467 -29.14 -13.17 7.04
N ALA A 468 -29.16 -12.32 8.06
CA ALA A 468 -30.12 -11.24 8.20
C ALA A 468 -29.70 -9.98 7.42
N CYS A 469 -28.46 -9.92 6.90
CA CYS A 469 -27.95 -8.78 6.16
C CYS A 469 -28.76 -8.59 4.87
N PRO A 470 -29.53 -7.48 4.75
CA PRO A 470 -30.44 -7.29 3.63
C PRO A 470 -29.73 -7.07 2.29
N SER A 471 -28.49 -6.56 2.30
CA SER A 471 -27.69 -6.44 1.08
C SER A 471 -27.19 -7.81 0.57
N CYS A 472 -26.91 -8.76 1.46
CA CYS A 472 -26.38 -10.07 1.09
C CYS A 472 -27.46 -11.05 0.62
N THR A 473 -28.69 -10.91 1.10
CA THR A 473 -29.82 -11.78 0.73
C THR A 473 -30.38 -11.49 -0.67
N LYS A 474 -30.20 -10.28 -1.21
CA LYS A 474 -30.67 -9.92 -2.55
C LYS A 474 -29.88 -10.60 -3.67
N THR A 475 -28.58 -10.83 -3.47
CA THR A 475 -27.70 -11.39 -4.50
C THR A 475 -28.01 -12.87 -4.80
N THR A 476 -28.62 -13.60 -3.86
CA THR A 476 -28.96 -15.02 -4.06
C THR A 476 -30.31 -15.25 -4.74
N ASN A 477 -31.26 -14.30 -4.63
CA ASN A 477 -32.64 -14.53 -5.08
C ASN A 477 -33.00 -13.84 -6.42
N THR A 478 -32.15 -12.94 -6.93
CA THR A 478 -32.46 -12.16 -8.14
C THR A 478 -32.06 -12.92 -9.42
N THR A 479 -32.72 -14.05 -9.68
CA THR A 479 -32.84 -14.61 -11.04
C THR A 479 -34.20 -14.30 -11.67
N GLN A 480 -35.03 -13.49 -11.01
CA GLN A 480 -36.37 -13.16 -11.49
C GLN A 480 -36.39 -11.79 -12.15
N ASN A 481 -36.97 -11.76 -13.35
CA ASN A 481 -36.92 -10.70 -14.34
C ASN A 481 -37.18 -9.28 -13.76
N PRO A 482 -36.39 -8.26 -14.15
CA PRO A 482 -36.63 -6.88 -13.78
C PRO A 482 -37.89 -6.37 -14.47
N SER A 483 -39.03 -6.43 -13.78
CA SER A 483 -40.21 -5.65 -14.14
C SER A 483 -39.94 -4.18 -13.87
N SER A 484 -40.14 -3.36 -14.91
CA SER A 484 -39.85 -1.94 -14.99
C SER A 484 -40.29 -1.14 -13.75
N PRO A 485 -39.40 -0.39 -13.09
CA PRO A 485 -39.77 0.44 -11.94
C PRO A 485 -40.64 1.62 -12.38
N ASP A 486 -41.80 1.77 -11.74
CA ASP A 486 -42.70 2.91 -11.91
C ASP A 486 -42.08 4.16 -11.24
N PRO A 487 -41.79 5.25 -11.98
CA PRO A 487 -41.02 6.39 -11.49
C PRO A 487 -41.81 7.36 -10.60
N ARG A 488 -42.98 6.98 -10.07
CA ARG A 488 -43.85 7.89 -9.30
C ARG A 488 -44.21 7.29 -7.96
N ASP A 489 -43.94 8.08 -6.92
CA ASP A 489 -44.51 7.94 -5.59
C ASP A 489 -44.09 6.69 -4.83
N ASN A 490 -42.93 6.77 -4.19
CA ASN A 490 -42.79 6.64 -2.74
C ASN A 490 -41.31 6.83 -2.37
N ALA A 491 -41.04 7.78 -1.47
CA ALA A 491 -39.75 7.86 -0.81
C ALA A 491 -39.64 6.68 0.16
N ASP A 492 -39.52 5.47 -0.38
CA ASP A 492 -39.22 4.30 0.43
C ASP A 492 -37.92 4.59 1.19
N PRO A 493 -37.87 4.26 2.49
CA PRO A 493 -36.66 4.45 3.27
C PRO A 493 -35.49 3.77 2.54
N PRO A 494 -34.30 4.38 2.56
CA PRO A 494 -33.14 3.84 1.86
C PRO A 494 -32.95 2.38 2.26
N PRO A 495 -32.67 1.48 1.29
CA PRO A 495 -32.56 0.06 1.57
C PRO A 495 -31.53 -0.16 2.68
N PRO A 496 -31.82 -1.03 3.65
CA PRO A 496 -30.92 -1.25 4.77
C PRO A 496 -29.54 -1.71 4.26
N GLN A 497 -28.51 -1.05 4.79
CA GLN A 497 -27.11 -1.24 4.40
C GLN A 497 -26.56 -2.55 4.98
N CYS A 498 -25.47 -3.02 4.38
CA CYS A 498 -24.76 -4.20 4.86
C CYS A 498 -24.20 -3.98 6.27
N THR A 499 -24.45 -4.91 7.20
CA THR A 499 -24.01 -4.82 8.61
C THR A 499 -22.52 -4.53 8.74
N VAL A 500 -21.68 -5.18 7.93
CA VAL A 500 -20.22 -4.95 7.92
C VAL A 500 -19.91 -3.52 7.53
N ILE A 501 -20.46 -3.04 6.42
CA ILE A 501 -20.26 -1.67 5.92
C ILE A 501 -20.70 -0.64 6.95
N THR A 502 -21.88 -0.83 7.56
CA THR A 502 -22.39 0.02 8.64
C THR A 502 -21.41 0.10 9.81
N ASN A 503 -20.84 -1.03 10.24
CA ASN A 503 -19.88 -1.05 11.34
C ASN A 503 -18.56 -0.35 10.98
N LEU A 504 -18.06 -0.54 9.76
CA LEU A 504 -16.86 0.14 9.26
C LEU A 504 -17.06 1.66 9.21
N VAL A 505 -18.19 2.11 8.67
CA VAL A 505 -18.51 3.55 8.57
C VAL A 505 -18.77 4.15 9.95
N ARG A 506 -19.52 3.47 10.84
CA ARG A 506 -19.72 3.91 12.24
C ARG A 506 -18.37 4.14 12.92
N ARG A 507 -17.42 3.22 12.74
CA ARG A 507 -16.08 3.35 13.31
C ARG A 507 -15.32 4.54 12.74
N GLY A 508 -15.36 4.76 11.43
CA GLY A 508 -14.79 5.95 10.80
C GLY A 508 -15.39 7.25 11.36
N ILE A 509 -16.72 7.31 11.51
CA ILE A 509 -17.44 8.45 12.12
C ILE A 509 -16.96 8.71 13.55
N SER A 510 -16.71 7.67 14.36
CA SER A 510 -16.18 7.85 15.72
C SER A 510 -14.85 8.61 15.72
N PHE A 511 -13.93 8.29 14.80
CA PHE A 511 -12.67 9.04 14.66
C PHE A 511 -12.91 10.48 14.21
N LEU A 512 -13.80 10.71 13.22
CA LEU A 512 -14.13 12.06 12.78
C LEU A 512 -14.74 12.91 13.91
N ARG A 513 -15.66 12.33 14.71
CA ARG A 513 -16.24 12.97 15.90
C ARG A 513 -15.18 13.36 16.92
N CYS A 514 -14.23 12.47 17.23
CA CYS A 514 -13.10 12.80 18.09
C CYS A 514 -12.25 13.93 17.51
N ALA A 515 -12.04 13.94 16.19
CA ALA A 515 -11.24 14.96 15.54
C ALA A 515 -11.86 16.36 15.56
N VAL A 516 -13.19 16.46 15.57
CA VAL A 516 -13.91 17.76 15.64
C VAL A 516 -14.32 18.15 17.06
N ALA A 517 -14.17 17.26 18.04
CA ALA A 517 -14.47 17.56 19.44
C ALA A 517 -13.58 18.70 19.99
N PRO A 518 -14.05 19.51 20.95
CA PRO A 518 -13.22 20.55 21.57
C PRO A 518 -11.92 20.00 22.15
N ASP A 519 -11.97 18.81 22.76
CA ASP A 519 -10.80 18.04 23.18
C ASP A 519 -10.74 16.69 22.44
N PRO A 520 -9.82 16.51 21.48
CA PRO A 520 -9.70 15.25 20.75
C PRO A 520 -9.11 14.12 21.60
N ARG A 521 -8.41 14.45 22.70
CA ARG A 521 -7.81 13.46 23.61
C ARG A 521 -8.87 12.76 24.46
N GLY A 522 -9.88 13.50 24.93
CA GLY A 522 -11.04 12.95 25.64
C GLY A 522 -11.78 11.84 24.87
N GLY A 523 -11.75 11.88 23.53
CA GLY A 523 -12.32 10.84 22.67
C GLY A 523 -11.56 9.50 22.67
N THR A 524 -10.32 9.46 23.16
CA THR A 524 -9.46 8.26 23.11
C THR A 524 -10.05 7.07 23.86
N THR A 525 -10.65 7.31 25.04
CA THR A 525 -11.30 6.24 25.81
C THR A 525 -12.48 5.63 25.05
N MET A 526 -13.29 6.47 24.39
CA MET A 526 -14.39 6.01 23.55
C MET A 526 -13.88 5.20 22.35
N LEU A 527 -12.81 5.65 21.70
CA LEU A 527 -12.18 4.92 20.59
C LEU A 527 -11.64 3.56 21.02
N ARG A 528 -11.15 3.40 22.26
CA ARG A 528 -10.71 2.10 22.78
C ARG A 528 -11.88 1.14 23.00
N GLN A 529 -13.00 1.62 23.51
CA GLN A 529 -14.13 0.77 23.92
C GLN A 529 -14.99 0.29 22.74
N THR A 530 -15.07 1.05 21.66
CA THR A 530 -16.07 0.85 20.58
C THR A 530 -15.63 -0.11 19.46
N VAL A 531 -14.46 -0.76 19.54
CA VAL A 531 -13.98 -1.65 18.46
C VAL A 531 -14.92 -2.85 18.23
N ALA A 532 -15.51 -3.39 19.30
CA ALA A 532 -16.34 -4.59 19.23
C ALA A 532 -17.75 -4.38 18.63
N GLY A 533 -18.15 -3.15 18.32
CA GLY A 533 -19.35 -2.82 17.52
C GLY A 533 -20.71 -3.37 18.01
N GLY A 534 -20.81 -3.85 19.25
CA GLY A 534 -21.95 -4.65 19.73
C GLY A 534 -22.78 -4.04 20.87
N GLY A 535 -22.57 -2.76 21.22
CA GLY A 535 -23.50 -2.07 22.12
C GLY A 535 -24.51 -1.30 21.28
N ASP A 536 -25.78 -1.71 21.31
CA ASP A 536 -26.86 -0.78 21.00
C ASP A 536 -26.75 0.34 22.03
N ASP A 537 -26.42 1.56 21.57
CA ASP A 537 -26.16 2.73 22.43
C ASP A 537 -27.37 3.12 23.31
N ASP A 538 -28.53 2.48 23.12
CA ASP A 538 -29.74 2.69 23.89
C ASP A 538 -29.94 1.69 25.06
N ASP A 539 -29.22 0.55 25.10
CA ASP A 539 -29.39 -0.43 26.18
C ASP A 539 -28.36 -0.19 27.29
N GLU A 540 -28.67 0.82 28.10
CA GLU A 540 -28.26 1.02 29.49
C GLU A 540 -27.02 0.21 29.94
N LEU A 541 -25.83 0.73 29.60
CA LEU A 541 -24.53 0.44 30.27
C LEU A 541 -24.49 -0.94 30.96
N LEU A 542 -24.57 -2.03 30.19
CA LEU A 542 -24.24 -3.34 30.72
C LEU A 542 -22.79 -3.30 31.15
N VAL A 543 -22.60 -3.13 32.47
CA VAL A 543 -21.31 -3.12 33.14
C VAL A 543 -20.52 -4.33 32.64
N PRO A 544 -19.41 -4.14 31.90
CA PRO A 544 -18.65 -5.25 31.38
C PRO A 544 -18.27 -6.16 32.55
N GLY A 545 -18.56 -7.46 32.40
CA GLY A 545 -18.24 -8.45 33.43
C GLY A 545 -16.75 -8.37 33.81
N PRO A 546 -16.39 -8.61 35.07
CA PRO A 546 -15.02 -8.41 35.59
C PRO A 546 -13.95 -9.25 34.88
N ASP A 547 -14.34 -10.28 34.14
CA ASP A 547 -13.43 -11.17 33.41
C ASP A 547 -13.26 -10.79 31.93
N ALA A 548 -14.00 -9.79 31.43
CA ALA A 548 -13.58 -9.09 30.25
C ALA A 548 -12.44 -8.15 30.69
N GLU A 549 -11.26 -8.73 30.98
CA GLU A 549 -10.02 -8.02 30.78
C GLU A 549 -10.12 -7.48 29.36
N MET A 550 -10.54 -6.21 29.26
CA MET A 550 -10.41 -5.43 28.04
C MET A 550 -8.90 -5.43 27.81
N THR A 551 -8.40 -6.43 27.11
CA THR A 551 -7.07 -6.41 26.51
C THR A 551 -7.09 -5.13 25.70
N GLN A 552 -6.49 -4.07 26.26
CA GLN A 552 -6.50 -2.75 25.66
C GLN A 552 -5.74 -2.91 24.36
N THR A 553 -6.47 -3.11 23.28
CA THR A 553 -5.88 -3.26 21.96
C THR A 553 -5.31 -1.90 21.59
N MET A 554 -4.06 -1.87 21.16
CA MET A 554 -3.48 -0.62 20.70
C MET A 554 -4.21 -0.11 19.44
N GLY A 555 -4.11 1.18 19.17
CA GLY A 555 -4.62 1.82 17.97
C GLY A 555 -3.97 3.17 17.70
N LEU A 556 -4.40 3.87 16.65
CA LEU A 556 -3.84 5.18 16.27
C LEU A 556 -3.74 6.16 17.46
N TYR A 557 -4.73 6.14 18.34
CA TYR A 557 -4.80 6.97 19.55
C TYR A 557 -3.62 6.76 20.53
N ASP A 558 -2.94 5.61 20.52
CA ASP A 558 -1.80 5.34 21.41
C ASP A 558 -0.52 6.06 21.01
N LEU A 559 -0.45 6.54 19.77
CA LEU A 559 0.66 7.39 19.32
C LEU A 559 0.66 8.77 20.01
N PHE A 560 -0.48 9.22 20.52
CA PHE A 560 -0.65 10.55 21.12
C PHE A 560 -0.75 10.55 22.65
N ASN A 561 -0.83 9.37 23.28
CA ASN A 561 -0.83 9.26 24.74
C ASN A 561 0.52 9.66 25.32
N GLU A 562 0.51 10.56 26.30
CA GLU A 562 1.69 10.86 27.12
C GLU A 562 2.11 9.58 27.86
N THR A 563 3.39 9.20 27.71
CA THR A 563 3.99 8.07 28.44
C THR A 563 4.57 8.51 29.75
#